data_AF-A0A1F3VAN0-F1
#
_entry.id   AF-A0A1F3VAN0-F1
#
_cell.length_a   1.000
_cell.length_b   1.000
_cell.length_c   1.000
_cell.angle_alpha   90.00
_cell.angle_beta   90.00
_cell.angle_gamma   90.00
#
_symmetry.space_group_name_H-M   'P 1'
#
loop_
_entity.id
_entity.type
_entity.pdbx_description
1 polymer ?
#
loop_
_entity_poly.entity_id
_entity_poly.type
_entity_poly.pdbx_seq_one_letter_code
_entity_poly.pdbx_strand_id
1 'polypeptide(L)'
;MMKLFDILWTVFYVCLTVTVVFGFIIGGGHVLSMVVHFTRFEGTLIFAFTCFGIGAFFISVEVLDTLRGVKALSLLSNIAEDDCLCSDCAEEKQNNKRHKNGVAPSGLMKARKAFRNNLCSCGSGKKHKRCCGLGQEVLS
;
A
#
# COMPACT_ATOMS: atom_id res chain seq x y z
N MET A 1 -15.00 -4.40 -20.11
CA MET A 1 -16.07 -3.40 -20.33
C MET A 1 -16.34 -2.52 -19.11
N MET A 2 -16.23 -3.01 -17.86
CA MET A 2 -16.51 -2.19 -16.66
C MET A 2 -15.65 -0.91 -16.54
N LYS A 3 -14.36 -0.96 -16.89
CA LYS A 3 -13.45 0.21 -16.80
C LYS A 3 -13.85 1.41 -17.68
N LEU A 4 -14.51 1.19 -18.82
CA LEU A 4 -14.95 2.28 -19.69
C LEU A 4 -16.15 3.02 -19.09
N PHE A 5 -17.05 2.26 -18.45
CA PHE A 5 -18.22 2.81 -17.78
C PHE A 5 -17.81 3.64 -16.56
N ASP A 6 -16.85 3.17 -15.77
CA ASP A 6 -16.33 3.92 -14.61
C ASP A 6 -15.72 5.26 -15.03
N ILE A 7 -14.95 5.27 -16.13
CA ILE A 7 -14.36 6.51 -16.67
C ILE A 7 -15.45 7.46 -17.17
N LEU A 8 -16.42 6.95 -17.94
CA LEU A 8 -17.51 7.77 -18.48
C LEU A 8 -18.37 8.36 -17.37
N TRP A 9 -18.68 7.56 -16.34
CA TRP A 9 -19.42 7.98 -15.17
C TRP A 9 -18.67 9.06 -14.39
N THR A 10 -17.35 8.88 -14.22
CA THR A 10 -16.50 9.87 -13.56
C THR A 10 -16.50 11.20 -14.32
N VAL A 11 -16.32 11.16 -15.65
CA VAL A 11 -16.34 12.37 -16.49
C VAL A 11 -17.70 13.06 -16.42
N PHE A 12 -18.80 12.30 -16.49
CA PHE A 12 -20.15 12.83 -16.37
C PHE A 12 -20.36 13.52 -15.02
N TYR A 13 -19.94 12.86 -13.93
CA TYR A 13 -20.06 13.41 -12.58
C TYR A 13 -19.26 14.71 -12.43
N VAL A 14 -18.03 14.76 -12.94
CA VAL A 14 -17.21 15.98 -12.94
C VAL A 14 -17.86 17.09 -13.76
N CYS A 15 -18.41 16.78 -14.93
CA CYS A 15 -19.09 17.77 -15.77
C CYS A 15 -20.34 18.34 -15.09
N LEU A 16 -21.13 17.47 -14.43
CA LEU A 16 -22.33 17.84 -13.70
C LEU A 16 -21.99 18.73 -12.50
N THR A 17 -20.99 18.36 -11.69
CA THR A 17 -20.57 19.16 -10.54
C THR A 17 -20.06 20.53 -10.97
N VAL A 18 -19.26 20.61 -12.04
CA VAL A 18 -18.82 21.88 -12.63
C VAL A 18 -20.03 22.72 -13.04
N THR A 19 -20.97 22.15 -13.79
CA THR A 19 -22.15 22.87 -14.29
C THR A 19 -23.00 23.42 -13.14
N VAL A 20 -23.22 22.63 -12.08
CA VAL A 20 -23.95 23.05 -10.89
C VAL A 20 -23.22 24.18 -10.18
N VAL A 21 -21.90 24.08 -9.99
CA VAL A 21 -21.09 25.13 -9.36
C VAL A 21 -21.15 26.43 -10.15
N PHE A 22 -20.99 26.38 -11.48
CA PHE A 22 -21.10 27.56 -12.33
C PHE A 22 -22.50 28.17 -12.29
N GLY A 23 -23.56 27.35 -12.29
CA GLY A 23 -24.93 27.81 -12.12
C GLY A 23 -25.16 28.53 -10.78
N PHE A 24 -24.60 28.00 -9.69
CA PHE A 24 -24.65 28.64 -8.38
C PHE A 24 -23.84 29.94 -8.33
N ILE A 25 -22.69 30.03 -8.99
CA ILE A 25 -21.90 31.26 -9.08
C ILE A 25 -22.68 32.35 -9.83
N ILE A 26 -23.21 32.01 -11.01
CA ILE A 26 -23.92 32.97 -11.87
C ILE A 26 -25.24 33.39 -11.20
N GLY A 27 -26.03 32.42 -10.72
CA GLY A 27 -27.30 32.67 -10.05
C GLY A 27 -27.13 33.39 -8.71
N GLY A 28 -26.17 32.94 -7.89
CA GLY A 28 -25.83 33.56 -6.62
C GLY A 28 -25.35 34.99 -6.79
N GLY A 29 -24.47 35.26 -7.75
CA GLY A 29 -24.03 36.62 -8.08
C GLY A 29 -25.20 37.53 -8.51
N HIS A 30 -26.16 37.00 -9.26
CA HIS A 30 -27.33 37.76 -9.69
C HIS A 30 -28.28 38.11 -8.52
N VAL A 31 -28.48 37.18 -7.57
CA VAL A 31 -29.27 37.43 -6.35
C VAL A 31 -28.54 38.41 -5.43
N LEU A 32 -27.23 38.25 -5.24
CA LEU A 32 -26.43 39.15 -4.41
C LEU A 32 -26.44 40.59 -4.96
N SER A 33 -26.43 40.74 -6.29
CA SER A 33 -26.56 42.03 -6.98
C SER A 33 -27.90 42.72 -6.72
N MET A 34 -28.95 41.98 -6.34
CA MET A 34 -30.23 42.58 -5.96
C MET A 34 -30.26 42.99 -4.49
N VAL A 35 -29.48 42.32 -3.63
CA VAL A 35 -29.50 42.55 -2.17
C VAL A 35 -28.52 43.66 -1.76
N VAL A 36 -27.35 43.75 -2.41
CA VAL A 36 -26.32 44.71 -2.03
C VAL A 36 -26.03 45.62 -3.22
N HIS A 37 -26.00 46.93 -2.98
CA HIS A 37 -25.68 47.99 -3.95
C HIS A 37 -24.19 47.97 -4.38
N PHE A 38 -23.54 46.81 -4.34
CA PHE A 38 -22.21 46.59 -4.88
C PHE A 38 -22.27 46.52 -6.40
N THR A 39 -21.19 46.96 -7.04
CA THR A 39 -21.05 46.75 -8.48
C THR A 39 -21.05 45.24 -8.77
N ARG A 40 -21.79 44.81 -9.81
CA ARG A 40 -21.95 43.37 -10.16
C ARG A 40 -20.62 42.62 -10.30
N PHE A 41 -19.56 43.35 -10.59
CA PHE A 41 -18.22 42.84 -10.77
C PHE A 41 -17.57 42.40 -9.45
N GLU A 42 -17.70 43.21 -8.39
CA GLU A 42 -17.06 42.92 -7.09
C GLU A 42 -17.72 41.73 -6.39
N GLY A 43 -19.06 41.61 -6.45
CA GLY A 43 -19.78 40.48 -5.86
C GLY A 43 -19.40 39.14 -6.50
N THR A 44 -19.24 39.11 -7.83
CA THR A 44 -18.83 37.90 -8.55
C THR A 44 -17.40 37.50 -8.20
N LEU A 45 -16.49 38.48 -8.05
CA LEU A 45 -15.10 38.22 -7.66
C LEU A 45 -14.99 37.65 -6.25
N ILE A 46 -15.66 38.26 -5.26
CA ILE A 46 -15.62 37.79 -3.86
C ILE A 46 -16.17 36.36 -3.78
N PHE A 47 -17.27 36.07 -4.48
CA PHE A 47 -17.85 34.73 -4.50
C PHE A 47 -16.91 33.71 -5.16
N ALA A 48 -16.30 34.08 -6.31
CA ALA A 48 -15.33 33.23 -6.99
C ALA A 48 -14.11 32.92 -6.12
N PHE A 49 -13.53 33.92 -5.45
CA PHE A 49 -12.39 33.72 -4.54
C PHE A 49 -12.78 32.88 -3.32
N THR A 50 -13.98 33.07 -2.78
CA THR A 50 -14.47 32.27 -1.65
C THR A 50 -14.65 30.80 -2.05
N CYS A 51 -15.29 30.53 -3.19
CA CYS A 51 -15.42 29.18 -3.73
C CYS A 51 -14.05 28.55 -4.04
N PHE A 52 -13.14 29.30 -4.65
CA PHE A 52 -11.79 28.82 -4.94
C PHE A 52 -11.00 28.52 -3.66
N GLY A 53 -11.07 29.39 -2.66
CA GLY A 53 -10.41 29.21 -1.37
C GLY A 53 -10.90 27.95 -0.65
N ILE A 54 -12.22 27.73 -0.61
CA ILE A 54 -12.81 26.53 -0.02
C ILE A 54 -12.37 25.29 -0.81
N GLY A 55 -12.47 25.31 -2.14
CA GLY A 55 -12.04 24.18 -2.98
C GLY A 55 -10.56 23.83 -2.80
N ALA A 56 -9.69 24.84 -2.82
CA ALA A 56 -8.25 24.67 -2.62
C ALA A 56 -7.92 24.12 -1.22
N PHE A 57 -8.68 24.53 -0.20
CA PHE A 57 -8.54 24.00 1.15
C PHE A 57 -8.84 22.50 1.21
N PHE A 58 -9.96 22.06 0.65
CA PHE A 58 -10.30 20.63 0.60
C PHE A 58 -9.28 19.81 -0.16
N ILE A 59 -8.82 20.29 -1.32
CA ILE A 59 -7.75 19.63 -2.08
C ILE A 59 -6.48 19.52 -1.24
N SER A 60 -6.13 20.57 -0.50
CA SER A 60 -4.95 20.58 0.36
C SER A 60 -5.05 19.54 1.49
N VAL A 61 -6.23 19.37 2.07
CA VAL A 61 -6.48 18.35 3.12
C VAL A 61 -6.33 16.93 2.55
N GLU A 62 -6.95 16.66 1.39
CA GLU A 62 -6.87 15.36 0.71
C GLU A 62 -5.40 15.01 0.34
N VAL A 63 -4.67 15.99 -0.18
CA VAL A 63 -3.23 15.83 -0.50
C VAL A 63 -2.42 15.59 0.78
N LEU A 64 -2.76 16.24 1.89
CA LEU A 64 -2.06 16.02 3.16
C LEU A 64 -2.30 14.62 3.71
N ASP A 65 -3.53 14.10 3.60
CA ASP A 65 -3.87 12.74 4.06
C ASP A 65 -3.22 11.66 3.20
N THR A 66 -3.19 11.84 1.89
CA THR A 66 -2.43 10.93 1.00
C THR A 66 -0.94 10.97 1.32
N LEU A 67 -0.34 12.15 1.52
CA LEU A 67 1.07 12.30 1.92
C LEU A 67 1.38 11.67 3.28
N ARG A 68 0.48 11.77 4.26
CA ARG A 68 0.61 11.08 5.56
C ARG A 68 0.59 9.56 5.38
N GLY A 69 -0.30 9.05 4.54
CA GLY A 69 -0.36 7.64 4.17
C GLY A 69 0.98 7.14 3.59
N VAL A 70 1.56 7.88 2.64
CA VAL A 70 2.84 7.48 2.02
C VAL A 70 4.00 7.55 3.03
N LYS A 71 4.05 8.57 3.89
CA LYS A 71 5.09 8.67 4.94
C LYS A 71 5.00 7.55 5.98
N ALA A 72 3.78 7.18 6.40
CA ALA A 72 3.58 6.07 7.32
C ALA A 72 4.05 4.74 6.69
N LEU A 73 3.77 4.55 5.39
CA LEU A 73 4.23 3.39 4.64
C LEU A 73 5.76 3.34 4.51
N SER A 74 6.39 4.49 4.26
CA SER A 74 7.85 4.61 4.16
C SER A 74 8.56 4.35 5.49
N LEU A 75 7.98 4.73 6.63
CA LEU A 75 8.53 4.38 7.94
C LEU A 75 8.39 2.89 8.25
N LEU A 76 7.26 2.28 7.88
CA LEU A 76 7.05 0.83 8.03
C LEU A 76 8.00 0.01 7.16
N SER A 77 8.32 0.45 5.93
CA SER A 77 9.28 -0.28 5.08
C SER A 77 10.68 -0.26 5.65
N ASN A 78 11.11 0.88 6.22
CA ASN A 78 12.44 0.99 6.83
C ASN A 78 12.57 0.16 8.11
N ILE A 79 11.50 0.01 8.90
CA ILE A 79 11.52 -0.83 10.11
C ILE A 79 11.53 -2.33 9.75
N ALA A 80 10.88 -2.72 8.65
CA ALA A 80 10.81 -4.13 8.24
C ALA A 80 12.15 -4.69 7.71
N GLU A 81 13.16 -3.87 7.45
CA GLU A 81 14.49 -4.32 7.00
C GLU A 81 15.49 -4.52 8.14
N ASP A 82 15.18 -4.09 9.38
CA ASP A 82 16.08 -4.19 10.55
C ASP A 82 15.75 -5.37 11.51
N ASP A 83 14.81 -6.26 11.19
CA ASP A 83 14.64 -7.53 11.89
C ASP A 83 15.63 -8.60 11.38
N CYS A 84 16.92 -8.28 11.50
CA CYS A 84 18.04 -9.21 11.54
C CYS A 84 18.60 -9.26 12.98
N LEU A 85 17.73 -9.40 13.98
CA LEU A 85 18.13 -9.68 15.35
C LEU A 85 18.43 -11.17 15.48
N CYS A 86 19.73 -11.50 15.36
CA CYS A 86 20.28 -12.77 15.80
C CYS A 86 19.88 -13.04 17.25
N SER A 87 18.98 -14.00 17.46
CA SER A 87 18.76 -14.64 18.75
C SER A 87 19.61 -15.90 18.83
N ASP A 88 20.90 -15.71 19.10
CA ASP A 88 21.76 -16.66 19.82
C ASP A 88 22.19 -15.86 21.07
N CYS A 89 21.97 -16.29 22.32
CA CYS A 89 22.51 -17.51 22.92
C CYS A 89 21.72 -17.96 24.18
N ALA A 90 21.60 -19.30 24.31
CA ALA A 90 21.83 -20.14 25.50
C ALA A 90 21.00 -19.97 26.80
N GLU A 91 20.17 -20.99 27.09
CA GLU A 91 20.13 -21.76 28.37
C GLU A 91 19.36 -23.07 28.09
N GLU A 92 20.04 -24.20 27.94
CA GLU A 92 20.43 -25.19 28.95
C GLU A 92 19.29 -26.10 29.48
N LYS A 93 19.43 -27.39 29.10
CA LYS A 93 18.99 -28.66 29.73
C LYS A 93 17.57 -28.77 30.32
N GLN A 94 16.79 -29.67 29.70
CA GLN A 94 16.15 -30.79 30.42
C GLN A 94 15.92 -31.95 29.42
N ASN A 95 16.70 -33.03 29.51
CA ASN A 95 16.49 -34.20 30.38
C ASN A 95 15.68 -35.29 29.65
N ASN A 96 16.43 -36.23 29.05
CA ASN A 96 16.25 -37.67 29.16
C ASN A 96 14.80 -38.20 29.30
N LYS A 97 14.33 -38.91 28.27
CA LYS A 97 13.66 -40.20 28.47
C LYS A 97 13.85 -41.11 27.25
N ARG A 98 14.58 -42.20 27.53
CA ARG A 98 14.71 -43.45 26.78
C ARG A 98 13.42 -43.88 26.07
N HIS A 99 13.55 -44.51 24.89
CA HIS A 99 12.90 -45.78 24.51
C HIS A 99 13.46 -46.22 23.14
N LYS A 100 14.45 -47.14 23.12
CA LYS A 100 14.35 -48.57 22.78
C LYS A 100 14.02 -48.91 21.31
N ASN A 101 15.05 -49.43 20.64
CA ASN A 101 15.12 -50.58 19.73
C ASN A 101 14.32 -50.56 18.41
N GLY A 102 15.04 -50.81 17.31
CA GLY A 102 14.51 -51.65 16.24
C GLY A 102 14.94 -51.30 14.81
N VAL A 103 15.82 -52.14 14.26
CA VAL A 103 15.83 -52.60 12.86
C VAL A 103 16.34 -51.61 11.79
N ALA A 104 17.52 -51.91 11.25
CA ALA A 104 17.89 -51.52 9.89
C ALA A 104 17.13 -52.39 8.88
N PRO A 105 16.69 -51.81 7.75
CA PRO A 105 17.22 -52.33 6.49
C PRO A 105 17.55 -51.23 5.47
N SER A 106 18.71 -51.43 4.85
CA SER A 106 18.97 -51.45 3.42
C SER A 106 18.12 -50.58 2.48
N GLY A 107 18.82 -49.66 1.79
CA GLY A 107 18.65 -49.48 0.35
C GLY A 107 17.35 -48.83 -0.13
N LEU A 108 17.29 -47.51 -0.09
CA LEU A 108 16.61 -46.73 -1.13
C LEU A 108 17.20 -45.32 -1.14
N MET A 109 17.89 -44.94 -2.23
CA MET A 109 18.15 -43.54 -2.57
C MET A 109 16.81 -42.83 -2.76
N LYS A 110 16.21 -42.43 -1.64
CA LYS A 110 15.03 -41.59 -1.63
C LYS A 110 15.54 -40.21 -2.00
N ALA A 111 15.31 -39.81 -3.25
CA ALA A 111 15.39 -38.42 -3.68
C ALA A 111 14.57 -37.61 -2.67
N ARG A 112 15.26 -37.05 -1.66
CA ARG A 112 14.67 -36.20 -0.66
C ARG A 112 14.21 -35.01 -1.46
N LYS A 113 12.90 -34.93 -1.73
CA LYS A 113 12.22 -33.65 -1.95
C LYS A 113 12.55 -32.82 -0.73
N ALA A 114 13.67 -32.10 -0.81
CA ALA A 114 14.10 -31.15 0.19
C ALA A 114 12.96 -30.14 0.24
N PHE A 115 12.14 -30.29 1.28
CA PHE A 115 11.03 -29.39 1.54
C PHE A 115 11.62 -27.98 1.46
N ARG A 116 11.15 -27.14 0.53
CA ARG A 116 11.82 -25.89 0.08
C ARG A 116 12.18 -24.90 1.19
N ASN A 117 11.66 -25.11 2.40
CA ASN A 117 11.90 -24.30 3.58
C ASN A 117 12.89 -24.91 4.60
N ASN A 118 13.41 -26.12 4.40
CA ASN A 118 14.41 -26.70 5.30
C ASN A 118 15.79 -26.04 5.11
N LEU A 119 16.61 -26.08 6.16
CA LEU A 119 17.99 -25.64 6.10
C LEU A 119 18.76 -26.46 5.06
N CYS A 120 19.68 -25.79 4.38
CA CYS A 120 20.45 -26.39 3.31
C CYS A 120 21.44 -27.42 3.88
N SER A 121 21.50 -28.59 3.25
CA SER A 121 22.35 -29.71 3.63
C SER A 121 23.86 -29.42 3.54
N CYS A 122 24.27 -28.29 2.96
CA CYS A 122 25.66 -27.86 2.87
C CYS A 122 26.22 -27.27 4.17
N GLY A 123 25.42 -27.20 5.25
CA GLY A 123 25.87 -26.71 6.56
C GLY A 123 25.93 -25.18 6.68
N SER A 124 25.53 -24.44 5.64
CA SER A 124 25.57 -22.96 5.63
C SER A 124 24.55 -22.28 6.56
N GLY A 125 23.63 -23.01 7.20
CA GLY A 125 22.55 -22.44 8.01
C GLY A 125 21.40 -21.79 7.22
N LYS A 126 21.56 -21.55 5.91
CA LYS A 126 20.58 -20.87 5.04
C LYS A 126 19.51 -21.82 4.51
N LYS A 127 18.29 -21.33 4.24
CA LYS A 127 17.19 -22.12 3.65
C LYS A 127 17.58 -22.63 2.25
N HIS A 128 17.25 -23.89 1.95
CA HIS A 128 17.68 -24.59 0.73
C HIS A 128 17.40 -23.80 -0.56
N LYS A 129 16.21 -23.19 -0.70
CA LYS A 129 15.83 -22.35 -1.86
C LYS A 129 16.72 -21.13 -2.12
N ARG A 130 17.44 -20.62 -1.10
CA ARG A 130 18.34 -19.45 -1.21
C ARG A 130 19.82 -19.81 -1.22
N CYS A 131 20.15 -21.10 -1.16
CA CYS A 131 21.53 -21.56 -1.15
C CYS A 131 21.77 -22.44 -2.38
N CYS A 132 21.54 -23.75 -2.28
CA CYS A 132 21.74 -24.66 -3.41
C CYS A 132 20.56 -24.70 -4.39
N GLY A 133 19.39 -24.17 -4.01
CA GLY A 133 18.19 -24.15 -4.87
C GLY A 133 18.20 -23.12 -6.00
N LEU A 134 19.20 -22.22 -6.04
CA LEU A 134 19.39 -21.24 -7.13
C LEU A 134 20.10 -21.85 -8.35
N GLY A 135 20.59 -23.09 -8.25
CA GLY A 135 21.39 -23.74 -9.29
C GLY A 135 20.61 -24.48 -10.39
N GLN A 136 19.33 -24.18 -10.64
CA GLN A 136 18.55 -24.85 -11.70
C GLN A 136 17.95 -23.93 -12.78
N GLU A 137 18.23 -22.63 -12.78
CA GLU A 137 17.75 -21.72 -13.85
C GLU A 137 18.83 -21.24 -14.84
N VAL A 138 20.05 -21.77 -14.77
CA VAL A 138 21.16 -21.36 -15.67
C VAL A 138 21.49 -22.40 -16.75
N LEU A 139 20.64 -23.42 -16.96
CA LEU A 139 20.82 -24.35 -18.08
C LEU A 139 19.46 -24.76 -18.69
N SER A 140 18.88 -23.87 -19.48
CA SER A 140 17.92 -24.19 -20.55
C SER A 140 18.04 -23.15 -21.64
#